data_AF-A0A6N0LR33-F1
#
_entry.id   AF-A0A6N0LR33-F1
#
_cell.length_a   1.000
_cell.length_b   1.000
_cell.length_c   1.000
_cell.angle_alpha   90.00
_cell.angle_beta   90.00
_cell.angle_gamma   90.00
#
_symmetry.space_group_name_H-M   'P 1'
#
loop_
_entity.id
_entity.type
_entity.pdbx_description
1 polymer ?
#
loop_
_entity_poly.entity_id
_entity_poly.type
_entity_poly.pdbx_seq_one_letter_code
_entity_poly.pdbx_strand_id
1 'polypeptide(L)'
;MLIRRVSILAVAMVALGSTIALAKPTLLSHQVIAQTPTSSPHPNPGKSRGWLKDLSLTSQQLQQIKEIRNQSKQQIAQKSQEIRQGQQELHDLIVGRATKEQVRGKYNQIKLVKQQLADMQFENTLAIREILNPEQRQKFADRMYKKNPPARQN
;
A
#
# COMPACT_ATOMS: atom_id res chain seq x y z
N MET A 1 23.06 -46.84 -23.44
CA MET A 1 23.19 -45.46 -23.92
C MET A 1 21.84 -45.02 -24.48
N LEU A 2 21.29 -43.91 -23.96
CA LEU A 2 19.91 -43.46 -24.20
C LEU A 2 19.68 -43.00 -25.65
N ILE A 3 18.56 -43.44 -26.23
CA ILE A 3 18.06 -43.01 -27.54
C ILE A 3 17.40 -41.64 -27.37
N ARG A 4 17.94 -40.64 -28.08
CA ARG A 4 17.36 -39.30 -28.24
C ARG A 4 16.08 -39.39 -29.08
N ARG A 5 14.98 -38.79 -28.60
CA ARG A 5 13.84 -38.42 -29.44
C ARG A 5 13.68 -36.90 -29.40
N VAL A 6 13.85 -36.28 -30.57
CA VAL A 6 13.52 -34.88 -30.82
C VAL A 6 12.12 -34.88 -31.42
N SER A 7 11.16 -34.26 -30.75
CA SER A 7 9.82 -34.01 -31.29
C SER A 7 9.72 -32.53 -31.64
N ILE A 8 9.59 -32.27 -32.94
CA ILE A 8 9.23 -30.97 -33.52
C ILE A 8 7.70 -30.88 -33.45
N LEU A 9 7.19 -29.86 -32.77
CA LEU A 9 5.78 -29.51 -32.77
C LEU A 9 5.62 -28.14 -33.41
N ALA A 10 5.16 -28.15 -34.66
CA ALA A 10 4.71 -26.99 -35.39
C ALA A 10 3.39 -26.49 -34.80
N VAL A 11 3.28 -25.19 -34.52
CA VAL A 11 2.01 -24.56 -34.15
C VAL A 11 1.65 -23.57 -35.25
N ALA A 12 0.62 -23.95 -36.01
CA ALA A 12 -0.03 -23.11 -37.00
C ALA A 12 -0.80 -21.98 -36.30
N MET A 13 -0.42 -20.73 -36.57
CA MET A 13 -1.19 -19.55 -36.18
C MET A 13 -2.14 -19.18 -37.32
N VAL A 14 -3.44 -19.39 -37.09
CA VAL A 14 -4.48 -18.69 -37.83
C VAL A 14 -5.54 -18.26 -36.82
N ALA A 15 -5.64 -16.95 -36.58
CA ALA A 15 -6.81 -16.35 -35.97
C ALA A 15 -7.14 -15.07 -36.76
N LEU A 16 -8.18 -15.16 -37.60
CA LEU A 16 -8.84 -14.02 -38.21
C LEU A 16 -9.66 -13.31 -37.12
N GLY A 17 -9.49 -12.00 -36.99
CA GLY A 17 -10.28 -11.15 -36.10
C GLY A 17 -10.87 -9.98 -36.87
N SER A 18 -12.17 -10.07 -37.19
CA SER A 18 -12.98 -9.05 -37.86
C SER A 18 -13.11 -7.79 -37.01
N THR A 19 -12.80 -6.61 -37.56
CA THR A 19 -13.03 -5.32 -36.91
C THR A 19 -14.51 -4.97 -36.95
N ILE A 20 -15.16 -4.85 -35.79
CA ILE A 20 -16.50 -4.25 -35.69
C ILE A 20 -16.32 -2.73 -35.57
N ALA A 21 -16.81 -1.99 -36.56
CA ALA A 21 -16.90 -0.53 -36.51
C ALA A 21 -18.05 -0.12 -35.58
N LEU A 22 -17.73 0.52 -34.45
CA LEU A 22 -18.73 1.02 -33.50
C LEU A 22 -18.98 2.52 -33.76
N ALA A 23 -20.09 2.84 -34.40
CA ALA A 23 -20.57 4.22 -34.55
C ALA A 23 -21.05 4.76 -33.19
N LYS A 24 -20.58 5.95 -32.80
CA LYS A 24 -20.99 6.64 -31.56
C LYS A 24 -22.20 7.53 -31.82
N PRO A 25 -23.38 7.29 -31.21
CA PRO A 25 -24.45 8.28 -31.19
C PRO A 25 -24.11 9.38 -30.16
N THR A 26 -24.11 10.63 -30.64
CA THR A 26 -24.06 11.84 -29.82
C THR A 26 -25.34 11.94 -29.00
N LEU A 27 -25.24 11.74 -27.69
CA LEU A 27 -26.35 11.94 -26.74
C LEU A 27 -26.03 13.10 -25.79
N LEU A 28 -26.70 14.22 -26.09
CA LEU A 28 -27.38 15.13 -25.16
C LEU A 28 -26.78 15.31 -23.75
N SER A 29 -26.11 16.44 -23.61
CA SER A 29 -25.94 17.27 -22.41
C SER A 29 -26.89 16.94 -21.25
N HIS A 30 -26.36 16.27 -20.22
CA HIS A 30 -26.92 16.33 -18.88
C HIS A 30 -25.94 17.12 -18.01
N GLN A 31 -26.36 18.33 -17.65
CA GLN A 31 -25.70 19.12 -16.62
C GLN A 31 -25.84 18.40 -15.28
N VAL A 32 -24.75 17.81 -14.82
CA VAL A 32 -24.67 17.24 -13.46
C VAL A 32 -23.91 18.22 -12.58
N ILE A 33 -24.71 18.98 -11.84
CA ILE A 33 -24.52 19.52 -10.47
C ILE A 33 -23.06 19.58 -9.99
N ALA A 34 -22.61 20.83 -9.78
CA ALA A 34 -21.35 21.18 -9.15
C ALA A 34 -21.12 20.40 -7.84
N GLN A 35 -20.08 19.57 -7.81
CA GLN A 35 -19.56 19.01 -6.58
C GLN A 35 -18.74 20.10 -5.89
N THR A 36 -19.21 20.59 -4.75
CA THR A 36 -18.37 21.33 -3.81
C THR A 36 -17.24 20.40 -3.38
N PRO A 37 -15.96 20.75 -3.61
CA PRO A 37 -14.87 19.94 -3.10
C PRO A 37 -14.89 20.08 -1.58
N THR A 38 -15.53 19.14 -0.90
CA THR A 38 -15.29 18.88 0.51
C THR A 38 -13.89 18.29 0.58
N SER A 39 -12.90 19.18 0.49
CA SER A 39 -11.49 18.87 0.61
C SER A 39 -11.25 18.52 2.07
N SER A 40 -11.61 17.29 2.46
CA SER A 40 -11.14 16.72 3.72
C SER A 40 -9.61 16.84 3.69
N PRO A 41 -8.97 17.45 4.69
CA PRO A 41 -7.54 17.62 4.70
C PRO A 41 -6.89 16.24 4.60
N HIS A 42 -6.43 15.88 3.40
CA HIS A 42 -5.60 14.70 3.22
C HIS A 42 -4.40 14.92 4.13
N PRO A 43 -4.13 14.03 5.11
CA PRO A 43 -2.98 14.19 5.98
C PRO A 43 -1.75 14.21 5.10
N ASN A 44 -1.15 15.38 4.95
CA ASN A 44 -0.06 15.61 4.03
C ASN A 44 1.07 14.62 4.38
N PRO A 45 1.41 13.64 3.52
CA PRO A 45 2.36 12.58 3.86
C PRO A 45 3.76 13.13 4.16
N GLY A 46 4.03 14.39 3.79
CA GLY A 46 5.25 15.13 4.14
C GLY A 46 5.39 15.51 5.63
N LYS A 47 4.32 15.51 6.43
CA LYS A 47 4.35 15.95 7.84
C LYS A 47 4.85 14.87 8.82
N SER A 48 5.04 13.64 8.35
CA SER A 48 5.63 12.52 9.13
C SER A 48 7.12 12.70 9.45
N ARG A 49 7.78 13.75 8.93
CA ARG A 49 9.16 14.12 9.29
C ARG A 49 9.25 15.00 10.54
N GLY A 50 8.13 15.49 11.08
CA GLY A 50 8.15 16.41 12.22
C GLY A 50 8.78 15.81 13.48
N TRP A 51 8.48 14.54 13.77
CA TRP A 51 8.88 13.92 15.04
C TRP A 51 10.39 13.73 15.20
N LEU A 52 11.14 13.62 14.09
CA LEU A 52 12.60 13.50 14.15
C LEU A 52 13.26 14.80 14.65
N LYS A 53 12.62 15.95 14.41
CA LYS A 53 13.13 17.25 14.85
C LYS A 53 13.08 17.42 16.36
N ASP A 54 12.22 16.65 17.03
CA ASP A 54 11.96 16.77 18.47
C ASP A 54 12.90 15.91 19.32
N LEU A 55 13.77 15.11 18.70
CA LEU A 55 14.65 14.14 19.37
C LEU A 55 16.06 14.68 19.65
N SER A 56 16.33 15.95 19.35
CA SER A 56 17.66 16.55 19.50
C SER A 56 18.77 15.66 18.92
N LEU A 57 18.56 15.18 17.69
CA LEU A 57 19.47 14.26 17.01
C LEU A 57 20.76 14.99 16.59
N THR A 58 21.90 14.31 16.67
CA THR A 58 23.11 14.79 16.00
C THR A 58 22.93 14.74 14.48
N SER A 59 23.75 15.50 13.75
CA SER A 59 23.75 15.48 12.27
C SER A 59 23.99 14.07 11.71
N GLN A 60 24.88 13.31 12.34
CA GLN A 60 25.19 11.92 12.00
C GLN A 60 23.99 11.00 12.24
N GLN A 61 23.37 11.04 13.43
CA GLN A 61 22.19 10.23 13.74
C GLN A 61 21.04 10.53 12.76
N LEU A 62 20.82 11.82 12.47
CA LEU A 62 19.80 12.25 11.53
C LEU A 62 20.04 11.70 10.12
N GLN A 63 21.29 11.66 9.67
CA GLN A 63 21.64 11.12 8.36
C GLN A 63 21.40 9.61 8.29
N GLN A 64 21.84 8.84 9.30
CA GLN A 64 21.61 7.40 9.37
C GLN A 64 20.12 7.06 9.39
N ILE A 65 19.32 7.80 10.17
CA ILE A 65 17.86 7.60 10.23
C ILE A 65 17.19 7.93 8.89
N LYS A 66 17.65 8.96 8.16
CA LYS A 66 17.13 9.26 6.83
C LYS A 66 17.40 8.13 5.85
N GLU A 67 18.59 7.52 5.92
CA GLU A 67 18.97 6.42 5.05
C GLU A 67 18.08 5.18 5.27
N ILE A 68 17.93 4.74 6.52
CA ILE A 68 17.01 3.64 6.90
C ILE A 68 15.60 3.88 6.35
N ARG A 69 15.08 5.11 6.52
CA ARG A 69 13.74 5.46 6.04
C ARG A 69 13.65 5.51 4.52
N ASN A 70 14.71 5.94 3.83
CA ASN A 70 14.73 6.00 2.38
C ASN A 70 14.76 4.60 1.75
N GLN A 71 15.51 3.66 2.33
CA GLN A 71 15.62 2.28 1.85
C GLN A 71 14.26 1.57 1.80
N SER A 72 13.43 1.79 2.82
CA SER A 72 12.11 1.14 2.95
C SER A 72 10.94 1.96 2.40
N LYS A 73 11.17 3.24 2.03
CA LYS A 73 10.12 4.19 1.64
C LYS A 73 9.25 3.66 0.50
N GLN A 74 9.88 3.15 -0.55
CA GLN A 74 9.17 2.68 -1.75
C GLN A 74 8.34 1.43 -1.44
N GLN A 75 8.90 0.47 -0.71
CA GLN A 75 8.22 -0.77 -0.34
C GLN A 75 7.01 -0.49 0.56
N ILE A 76 7.15 0.41 1.54
CA ILE A 76 6.05 0.86 2.40
C ILE A 76 4.95 1.53 1.57
N ALA A 77 5.33 2.42 0.65
CA ALA A 77 4.37 3.10 -0.22
C ALA A 77 3.60 2.11 -1.11
N GLN A 78 4.31 1.14 -1.69
CA GLN A 78 3.71 0.11 -2.53
C GLN A 78 2.73 -0.76 -1.74
N LYS A 79 3.11 -1.31 -0.59
CA LYS A 79 2.18 -2.12 0.23
C LYS A 79 1.00 -1.32 0.74
N SER A 80 1.21 -0.04 1.07
CA SER A 80 0.11 0.85 1.46
C SER A 80 -0.88 1.04 0.32
N GLN A 81 -0.40 1.12 -0.92
CA GLN A 81 -1.24 1.21 -2.11
C GLN A 81 -1.97 -0.11 -2.40
N GLU A 82 -1.29 -1.25 -2.28
CA GLU A 82 -1.88 -2.59 -2.41
C GLU A 82 -3.02 -2.80 -1.40
N ILE A 83 -2.85 -2.34 -0.15
CA ILE A 83 -3.91 -2.40 0.86
C ILE A 83 -5.11 -1.53 0.44
N ARG A 84 -4.87 -0.31 -0.04
CA ARG A 84 -5.95 0.61 -0.47
C ARG A 84 -6.75 0.02 -1.64
N GLN A 85 -6.06 -0.46 -2.67
CA GLN A 85 -6.68 -1.12 -3.82
C GLN A 85 -7.44 -2.37 -3.37
N GLY A 86 -6.81 -3.18 -2.52
CA GLY A 86 -7.46 -4.37 -1.98
C GLY A 86 -8.73 -4.06 -1.20
N GLN A 87 -8.76 -2.96 -0.45
CA GLN A 87 -9.95 -2.50 0.27
C GLN A 87 -11.07 -2.04 -0.67
N GLN A 88 -10.75 -1.36 -1.77
CA GLN A 88 -11.73 -0.98 -2.79
C GLN A 88 -12.34 -2.21 -3.44
N GLU A 89 -11.50 -3.14 -3.89
CA GLU A 89 -11.98 -4.40 -4.46
C GLU A 89 -12.80 -5.23 -3.46
N LEU A 90 -12.40 -5.26 -2.18
CA LEU A 90 -13.20 -5.94 -1.15
C LEU A 90 -14.57 -5.29 -0.97
N HIS A 91 -14.65 -3.96 -1.02
CA HIS A 91 -15.92 -3.24 -0.97
C HIS A 91 -16.82 -3.64 -2.15
N ASP A 92 -16.27 -3.67 -3.36
CA ASP A 92 -17.00 -4.07 -4.57
C ASP A 92 -17.48 -5.53 -4.50
N LEU A 93 -16.65 -6.44 -3.96
CA LEU A 93 -17.05 -7.83 -3.74
C LEU A 93 -18.19 -7.97 -2.73
N ILE A 94 -18.20 -7.14 -1.68
CA ILE A 94 -19.26 -7.17 -0.65
C ILE A 94 -20.60 -6.64 -1.20
N VAL A 95 -20.58 -5.56 -1.98
CA VAL A 95 -21.79 -4.95 -2.55
C VAL A 95 -22.28 -5.71 -3.79
N GLY A 96 -21.38 -6.41 -4.48
CA GLY A 96 -21.66 -7.18 -5.68
C GLY A 96 -22.30 -8.55 -5.41
N ARG A 97 -22.20 -9.43 -6.42
CA ARG A 97 -22.72 -10.81 -6.37
C ARG A 97 -21.64 -11.85 -6.04
N ALA A 98 -20.55 -11.42 -5.41
CA ALA A 98 -19.44 -12.33 -5.09
C ALA A 98 -19.88 -13.37 -4.04
N THR A 99 -19.29 -14.56 -4.11
CA THR A 99 -19.53 -15.59 -3.10
C THR A 99 -18.83 -15.24 -1.79
N LYS A 100 -19.28 -15.85 -0.70
CA LYS A 100 -18.66 -15.71 0.63
C LYS A 100 -17.17 -16.06 0.60
N GLU A 101 -16.80 -17.07 -0.17
CA GLU A 101 -15.43 -17.57 -0.32
C GLU A 101 -14.55 -16.54 -1.03
N GLN A 102 -15.07 -15.87 -2.06
CA GLN A 102 -14.37 -14.81 -2.77
C GLN A 102 -14.12 -13.60 -1.84
N VAL A 103 -15.13 -13.16 -1.10
CA VAL A 103 -15.02 -12.09 -0.11
C VAL A 103 -13.98 -12.43 0.96
N ARG A 104 -14.04 -13.65 1.51
CA ARG A 104 -13.09 -14.12 2.52
C ARG A 104 -11.67 -14.23 1.97
N GLY A 105 -11.51 -14.71 0.73
CA GLY A 105 -10.23 -14.77 0.03
C GLY A 105 -9.58 -13.39 -0.07
N LYS A 106 -10.34 -12.38 -0.53
CA LYS A 106 -9.83 -11.02 -0.64
C LYS A 106 -9.48 -10.41 0.73
N TYR A 107 -10.31 -10.64 1.74
CA TYR A 107 -10.00 -10.23 3.11
C TYR A 107 -8.68 -10.82 3.61
N ASN A 108 -8.44 -12.12 3.39
CA ASN A 108 -7.21 -12.78 3.80
C ASN A 108 -5.97 -12.23 3.08
N GLN A 109 -6.10 -11.89 1.79
CA GLN A 109 -5.02 -11.23 1.04
C GLN A 109 -4.66 -9.88 1.66
N ILE A 110 -5.67 -9.04 1.94
CA ILE A 110 -5.43 -7.73 2.59
C ILE A 110 -4.80 -7.91 3.97
N LYS A 111 -5.26 -8.90 4.75
CA LYS A 111 -4.69 -9.22 6.07
C LYS A 111 -3.20 -9.54 5.97
N LEU A 112 -2.81 -10.36 4.99
CA LEU A 112 -1.41 -10.71 4.76
C LEU A 112 -0.56 -9.48 4.40
N VAL A 113 -1.01 -8.63 3.47
CA VAL A 113 -0.27 -7.43 3.08
C VAL A 113 -0.14 -6.44 4.25
N LYS A 114 -1.20 -6.31 5.07
CA LYS A 114 -1.16 -5.52 6.30
C LYS A 114 -0.12 -6.03 7.29
N GLN A 115 -0.03 -7.35 7.48
CA GLN A 115 0.98 -7.94 8.36
C GLN A 115 2.39 -7.62 7.85
N GLN A 116 2.65 -7.86 6.56
CA GLN A 116 3.96 -7.55 5.96
C GLN A 116 4.34 -6.07 6.07
N LEU A 117 3.35 -5.17 5.94
CA LEU A 117 3.58 -3.74 6.16
C LEU A 117 3.93 -3.43 7.62
N ALA A 118 3.24 -4.05 8.58
CA ALA A 118 3.53 -3.88 10.00
C ALA A 118 4.94 -4.39 10.35
N ASP A 119 5.32 -5.56 9.84
CA ASP A 119 6.65 -6.14 10.05
C ASP A 119 7.75 -5.20 9.52
N MET A 120 7.62 -4.68 8.31
CA MET A 120 8.60 -3.72 7.76
C MET A 120 8.68 -2.41 8.57
N GLN A 121 7.55 -1.90 9.06
CA GLN A 121 7.54 -0.72 9.92
C GLN A 121 8.21 -0.99 11.27
N PHE A 122 8.04 -2.19 11.80
CA PHE A 122 8.68 -2.62 13.03
C PHE A 122 10.20 -2.74 12.85
N GLU A 123 10.69 -3.37 11.78
CA GLU A 123 12.12 -3.47 11.50
C GLU A 123 12.78 -2.08 11.35
N ASN A 124 12.13 -1.16 10.64
CA ASN A 124 12.57 0.24 10.59
C ASN A 124 12.64 0.90 11.98
N THR A 125 11.67 0.59 12.83
CA THR A 125 11.60 1.12 14.20
C THR A 125 12.77 0.59 15.04
N LEU A 126 13.09 -0.70 14.91
CA LEU A 126 14.25 -1.31 15.56
C LEU A 126 15.57 -0.70 15.07
N ALA A 127 15.74 -0.57 13.75
CA ALA A 127 16.94 0.03 13.17
C ALA A 127 17.15 1.49 13.65
N ILE A 128 16.08 2.27 13.76
CA ILE A 128 16.16 3.63 14.33
C ILE A 128 16.53 3.58 15.83
N ARG A 129 15.92 2.68 16.61
CA ARG A 129 16.20 2.54 18.05
C ARG A 129 17.68 2.31 18.34
N GLU A 130 18.38 1.55 17.49
CA GLU A 130 19.81 1.26 17.64
C GLU A 130 20.69 2.51 17.55
N ILE A 131 20.28 3.51 16.77
CA ILE A 131 21.00 4.78 16.59
C ILE A 131 20.79 5.73 17.78
N LEU A 132 19.65 5.62 18.45
CA LEU A 132 19.24 6.54 19.53
C LEU A 132 19.88 6.17 20.87
N ASN A 133 20.18 7.18 21.69
CA ASN A 133 20.55 6.99 23.09
C ASN A 133 19.31 6.71 23.97
N PRO A 134 19.47 6.28 25.24
CA PRO A 134 18.34 5.92 26.10
C PRO A 134 17.27 7.02 26.26
N GLU A 135 17.67 8.28 26.44
CA GLU A 135 16.74 9.40 26.60
C GLU A 135 15.95 9.67 25.30
N GLN A 136 16.63 9.62 24.15
CA GLN A 136 16.02 9.75 22.83
C GLN A 136 15.04 8.61 22.53
N ARG A 137 15.37 7.37 22.96
CA ARG A 137 14.47 6.20 22.82
C ARG A 137 13.17 6.40 23.59
N GLN A 138 13.21 6.97 24.78
CA GLN A 138 12.01 7.27 25.56
C GLN A 138 11.11 8.25 24.80
N LYS A 139 11.67 9.37 24.34
CA LYS A 139 10.94 10.37 23.53
C LYS A 139 10.40 9.76 22.23
N PHE A 140 11.16 8.87 21.60
CA PHE A 140 10.75 8.16 20.39
C PHE A 140 9.55 7.23 20.65
N ALA A 141 9.62 6.40 21.69
CA ALA A 141 8.54 5.52 22.10
C ALA A 141 7.27 6.31 22.45
N ASP A 142 7.39 7.38 23.24
CA ASP A 142 6.26 8.24 23.59
C ASP A 142 5.56 8.80 22.36
N ARG A 143 6.32 9.22 21.33
CA ARG A 143 5.76 9.72 20.07
C ARG A 143 5.04 8.62 19.26
N MET A 144 5.54 7.39 19.31
CA MET A 144 4.95 6.26 18.60
C MET A 144 3.64 5.79 19.25
N TYR A 145 3.61 5.69 20.58
CA TYR A 145 2.47 5.19 21.33
C TYR A 145 1.43 6.26 21.70
N LYS A 146 1.80 7.55 21.88
CA LYS A 146 0.80 8.62 22.14
C LYS A 146 -0.13 8.90 20.96
N LYS A 147 0.23 8.50 19.73
CA LYS A 147 -0.62 8.69 18.54
C LYS A 147 -1.71 7.64 18.39
N ASN A 148 -1.61 6.51 19.06
CA ASN A 148 -2.62 5.46 19.10
C ASN A 148 -2.95 5.17 20.57
N PRO A 149 -3.82 5.96 21.24
CA PRO A 149 -4.39 5.49 22.49
C PRO A 149 -5.00 4.10 22.22
N PRO A 150 -4.75 3.08 23.06
CA PRO A 150 -5.44 1.80 22.90
C PRO A 150 -6.93 2.09 22.83
N ALA A 151 -7.60 1.56 21.80
CA ALA A 151 -9.04 1.66 21.67
C ALA A 151 -9.63 1.23 23.02
N ARG A 152 -10.28 2.16 23.72
CA ARG A 152 -10.87 1.90 25.04
C ARG A 152 -11.81 0.70 24.86
N GLN A 153 -11.50 -0.40 25.54
CA GLN A 153 -12.43 -1.52 25.67
C GLN A 153 -13.55 -1.01 26.56
N ASN A 154 -14.71 -0.72 25.96
CA ASN A 154 -15.99 -0.56 26.65
C ASN A 154 -16.84 -1.77 26.28
#